data_AF-A0A0F2TFJ5-F1
#
_entry.id   AF-A0A0F2TFJ5-F1
#
_cell.length_a   1.000
_cell.length_b   1.000
_cell.length_c   1.000
_cell.angle_alpha   90.00
_cell.angle_beta   90.00
_cell.angle_gamma   90.00
#
_symmetry.space_group_name_H-M   'P 1'
#
loop_
_entity.id
_entity.type
_entity.pdbx_description
1 polymer ?
#
loop_
_entity_poly.entity_id
_entity_poly.type
_entity_poly.pdbx_seq_one_letter_code
_entity_poly.pdbx_strand_id
1 'polypeptide(L)'
;MTLTDLSPLPEFDEIEPGEDCTCGGCGARRLARLHAAPVHEGGHAAARSLRRRAAVLVAAVGTAIAGGTAAAGSAAAAPAPTPGPGGSSTAQPPASPQGEVSGLYGEDQEARGAAVPVTRAQIIQRAQSWVDQRVPYSMGRYWSDGYRQDCSGFVSMAWGLDSSQTTWTLPDFAERIGKNDLQPGDVLIYNNPANPQAGSHVTLFGGWTDSSRTRYLAYEQTSPGTKKRDTPYAYWNNSAGYVPYRYTGLSGGSSDGGTSADAFPGADKFGPGANNAYVTRLGRMLVQRGGARFYSEGPGPRWGEADRRATQAFQLAQGWRGAEADGIPGKDTWAYLVNGKGRDIDAAGVPSPPPPPPGTATGTPAYPGREAFGPGQDNDSVRQLGEQLVRKGYGGAYGVGPGPRWSESDRRNVQAFQQAQGWTDADADGYPGPETWRRLFS
;
A
#
# COMPACT_ATOMS: atom_id res chain seq x y z
N MET A 1 -30.02 29.39 59.40
CA MET A 1 -28.54 29.30 59.27
C MET A 1 -28.26 28.51 58.01
N THR A 2 -27.55 29.15 57.09
CA THR A 2 -27.23 28.69 55.73
C THR A 2 -26.18 27.58 55.75
N LEU A 3 -26.42 26.50 54.99
CA LEU A 3 -25.45 25.46 54.69
C LEU A 3 -24.61 25.89 53.49
N THR A 4 -23.41 26.40 53.76
CA THR A 4 -22.33 26.57 52.78
C THR A 4 -21.05 26.15 53.49
N ASP A 5 -20.55 24.95 53.19
CA ASP A 5 -19.11 24.76 53.04
C ASP A 5 -18.85 23.51 52.20
N LEU A 6 -18.49 23.72 50.94
CA LEU A 6 -17.95 22.70 50.03
C LEU A 6 -16.43 22.79 50.15
N SER A 7 -15.80 21.73 50.64
CA SER A 7 -14.34 21.61 50.63
C SER A 7 -13.79 21.67 49.19
N PRO A 8 -12.64 22.32 48.95
CA PRO A 8 -12.02 22.40 47.63
C PRO A 8 -11.45 21.03 47.21
N LEU A 9 -11.74 20.61 45.98
CA LEU A 9 -11.09 19.47 45.33
C LEU A 9 -9.59 19.81 45.08
N PRO A 10 -8.67 18.84 45.18
CA PRO A 10 -7.26 19.08 44.89
C PRO A 10 -7.07 19.39 43.40
N GLU A 11 -6.51 20.56 43.12
CA GLU A 11 -5.98 20.93 41.80
C GLU A 11 -4.65 20.19 41.62
N PHE A 12 -4.57 19.31 40.63
CA PHE A 12 -3.32 18.63 40.28
C PHE A 12 -2.54 19.55 39.35
N ASP A 13 -1.48 20.17 39.87
CA ASP A 13 -0.45 20.79 39.02
C ASP A 13 0.26 19.69 38.21
N GLU A 14 0.09 19.74 36.89
CA GLU A 14 0.78 18.86 35.95
C GLU A 14 2.27 19.22 35.95
N ILE A 15 3.08 18.43 36.65
CA ILE A 15 4.54 18.61 36.68
C ILE A 15 5.09 18.40 35.27
N GLU A 16 5.52 19.48 34.61
CA GLU A 16 6.20 19.37 33.31
C GLU A 16 7.47 18.53 33.47
N PRO A 17 7.70 17.53 32.60
CA PRO A 17 8.91 16.72 32.64
C PRO A 17 10.13 17.59 32.33
N GLY A 18 11.23 17.35 33.05
CA GLY A 18 12.47 18.09 32.87
C GLY A 18 12.98 18.07 31.44
N GLU A 19 13.66 19.14 31.04
CA GLU A 19 14.07 19.40 29.65
C GLU A 19 14.99 18.33 29.04
N ASP A 20 15.50 17.39 29.84
CA ASP A 20 16.39 16.30 29.40
C ASP A 20 15.68 14.97 29.15
N CYS A 21 14.34 14.93 29.21
CA CYS A 21 13.59 13.70 28.98
C CYS A 21 13.70 13.24 27.50
N THR A 22 14.22 12.03 27.30
CA THR A 22 14.46 11.40 25.99
C THR A 22 13.35 10.44 25.55
N CYS A 23 12.22 10.37 26.27
CA CYS A 23 11.10 9.52 25.87
C CYS A 23 10.45 10.05 24.58
N GLY A 24 9.88 9.15 23.76
CA GLY A 24 9.31 9.49 22.46
C GLY A 24 8.24 10.60 22.52
N GLY A 25 7.44 10.64 23.60
CA GLY A 25 6.43 11.68 23.82
C GLY A 25 7.03 13.07 24.08
N CYS A 26 8.13 13.16 24.84
CA CYS A 26 8.83 14.43 25.07
C CYS A 26 9.61 14.90 23.84
N GLY A 27 10.15 13.96 23.06
CA GLY A 27 10.75 14.25 21.74
C GLY A 27 9.75 14.87 20.77
N ALA A 28 8.54 14.31 20.69
CA ALA A 28 7.46 14.83 19.85
C ALA A 28 7.00 16.24 20.27
N ARG A 29 6.85 16.49 21.58
CA ARG A 29 6.49 17.83 22.11
C ARG A 29 7.57 18.87 21.81
N ARG A 30 8.85 18.51 21.89
CA ARG A 30 9.98 19.41 21.59
C ARG A 30 10.04 19.78 20.11
N LEU A 31 9.86 18.81 19.23
CA LEU A 31 9.78 19.07 17.78
C LEU A 31 8.57 19.94 17.44
N ALA A 32 7.41 19.71 18.06
CA ALA A 32 6.24 20.55 17.88
C ALA A 32 6.49 22.01 18.31
N ARG A 33 7.16 22.24 19.46
CA ARG A 33 7.54 23.59 19.91
C ARG A 33 8.54 24.25 18.96
N LEU A 34 9.54 23.53 18.45
CA LEU A 34 10.50 24.04 17.46
C LEU A 34 9.86 24.42 16.12
N HIS A 35 8.83 23.68 15.70
CA HIS A 35 8.07 24.00 14.47
C HIS A 35 7.02 25.10 14.67
N ALA A 36 6.57 25.34 15.90
CA ALA A 36 5.61 26.38 16.25
C ALA A 36 6.26 27.72 16.64
N ALA A 37 7.59 27.78 16.76
CA ALA A 37 8.29 29.00 17.16
C ALA A 37 8.20 30.10 16.07
N PRO A 38 7.76 31.32 16.42
CA PRO A 38 7.76 32.44 15.49
C PRO A 38 9.19 32.83 15.10
N VAL A 39 9.33 33.31 13.86
CA VAL A 39 10.61 33.53 13.13
C VAL A 39 11.61 34.48 13.80
N HIS A 40 11.31 35.05 14.96
CA HIS A 40 12.27 35.87 15.72
C HIS A 40 13.27 35.04 16.56
N GLU A 41 13.06 33.71 16.68
CA GLU A 41 13.92 32.79 17.43
C GLU A 41 14.57 31.70 16.54
N GLY A 42 15.01 32.07 15.33
CA GLY A 42 16.05 31.29 14.61
C GLY A 42 15.62 30.24 13.58
N GLY A 43 14.39 30.28 13.05
CA GLY A 43 13.99 29.44 11.92
C GLY A 43 14.57 29.93 10.57
N HIS A 44 15.30 29.07 9.85
CA HIS A 44 15.97 29.41 8.57
C HIS A 44 14.99 29.90 7.48
N ALA A 45 15.24 31.11 6.98
CA ALA A 45 14.48 31.74 5.90
C ALA A 45 15.11 31.48 4.52
N ALA A 46 14.43 30.72 3.66
CA ALA A 46 14.72 30.72 2.22
C ALA A 46 13.45 30.43 1.40
N ALA A 47 12.70 31.48 1.06
CA ALA A 47 12.10 31.73 -0.26
C ALA A 47 11.06 32.85 -0.15
N ARG A 48 11.48 34.09 -0.41
CA ARG A 48 10.58 35.18 -0.80
C ARG A 48 10.62 35.30 -2.32
N SER A 49 9.46 35.34 -2.97
CA SER A 49 9.28 36.10 -4.21
C SER A 49 7.86 36.70 -4.28
N LEU A 50 7.80 37.93 -3.77
CA LEU A 50 7.09 39.12 -4.30
C LEU A 50 5.88 38.93 -5.25
N ARG A 51 4.73 39.47 -4.83
CA ARG A 51 3.88 40.49 -5.52
C ARG A 51 2.61 40.68 -4.66
N ARG A 52 1.97 41.84 -4.49
CA ARG A 52 2.23 43.27 -4.66
C ARG A 52 1.10 43.96 -3.88
N ARG A 53 1.38 45.15 -3.34
CA ARG A 53 0.51 46.01 -2.53
C ARG A 53 -0.79 46.43 -3.22
N ALA A 54 -1.86 46.60 -2.44
CA ALA A 54 -2.65 47.83 -2.43
C ALA A 54 -3.41 47.95 -1.10
N ALA A 55 -3.08 48.99 -0.33
CA ALA A 55 -3.84 49.43 0.82
C ALA A 55 -4.86 50.48 0.35
N VAL A 56 -6.11 50.38 0.80
CA VAL A 56 -7.05 51.52 0.82
C VAL A 56 -7.67 51.54 2.21
N LEU A 57 -7.23 52.51 3.01
CA LEU A 57 -7.92 53.01 4.19
C LEU A 57 -8.84 54.15 3.72
N VAL A 58 -10.14 54.08 4.03
CA VAL A 58 -10.97 55.27 4.20
C VAL A 58 -11.76 55.09 5.48
N ALA A 59 -11.50 55.99 6.43
CA ALA A 59 -12.19 56.12 7.70
C ALA A 59 -13.47 56.95 7.56
N ALA A 60 -14.31 56.84 8.58
CA ALA A 60 -15.72 57.19 8.69
C ALA A 60 -16.05 58.70 8.86
N VAL A 61 -17.34 58.93 9.17
CA VAL A 61 -18.06 60.12 9.68
C VAL A 61 -18.68 60.97 8.55
N GLY A 62 -19.99 61.28 8.45
CA GLY A 62 -21.13 61.20 9.34
C GLY A 62 -21.81 62.59 9.41
N THR A 63 -23.07 62.75 8.99
CA THR A 63 -24.09 63.70 9.53
C THR A 63 -25.43 63.58 8.80
N ALA A 64 -26.51 63.80 9.56
CA ALA A 64 -27.93 63.61 9.24
C ALA A 64 -28.62 64.80 8.56
N ILE A 65 -29.85 64.60 8.02
CA ILE A 65 -31.14 65.22 8.45
C ILE A 65 -32.26 65.07 7.38
N ALA A 66 -33.41 64.58 7.87
CA ALA A 66 -34.84 64.78 7.50
C ALA A 66 -35.45 64.44 6.11
N GLY A 67 -36.59 63.73 6.18
CA GLY A 67 -37.80 64.13 5.43
C GLY A 67 -38.68 63.01 4.86
N GLY A 68 -39.83 62.72 5.49
CA GLY A 68 -41.11 62.59 4.78
C GLY A 68 -41.68 61.22 4.36
N THR A 69 -42.76 60.83 5.06
CA THR A 69 -44.02 60.19 4.58
C THR A 69 -44.08 58.74 4.03
N ALA A 70 -44.74 57.90 4.83
CA ALA A 70 -45.78 56.90 4.53
C ALA A 70 -45.95 56.29 3.11
N ALA A 71 -45.95 54.95 3.04
CA ALA A 71 -47.05 54.16 2.47
C ALA A 71 -46.85 52.66 2.74
N ALA A 72 -47.90 52.01 3.26
CA ALA A 72 -48.06 50.56 3.28
C ALA A 72 -48.47 50.07 1.87
N GLY A 73 -47.98 48.91 1.45
CA GLY A 73 -48.37 48.31 0.17
C GLY A 73 -47.78 46.93 -0.06
N SER A 74 -48.59 45.92 0.24
CA SER A 74 -48.64 44.53 -0.24
C SER A 74 -47.51 44.03 -1.17
N ALA A 75 -46.73 43.05 -0.70
CA ALA A 75 -45.91 42.22 -1.59
C ALA A 75 -46.78 41.17 -2.28
N ALA A 76 -47.07 41.40 -3.55
CA ALA A 76 -47.64 40.42 -4.47
C ALA A 76 -46.59 39.34 -4.80
N ALA A 77 -47.03 38.08 -4.78
CA ALA A 77 -46.26 36.93 -5.23
C ALA A 77 -45.98 37.01 -6.75
N ALA A 78 -44.75 36.64 -7.13
CA ALA A 78 -44.33 36.42 -8.52
C ALA A 78 -43.23 35.32 -8.53
N PRO A 79 -43.00 34.60 -9.64
CA PRO A 79 -43.36 33.19 -9.79
C PRO A 79 -42.16 32.24 -9.68
N ALA A 80 -42.47 30.96 -9.45
CA ALA A 80 -41.51 29.86 -9.51
C ALA A 80 -41.02 29.63 -10.96
N PRO A 81 -39.71 29.44 -11.20
CA PRO A 81 -39.22 28.92 -12.47
C PRO A 81 -39.13 27.39 -12.45
N THR A 82 -39.70 26.76 -13.47
CA THR A 82 -39.55 25.35 -13.83
C THR A 82 -38.11 24.98 -14.22
N PRO A 83 -37.72 23.69 -14.12
CA PRO A 83 -36.33 23.26 -14.07
C PRO A 83 -35.65 23.19 -15.45
N GLY A 84 -34.47 23.79 -15.57
CA GLY A 84 -33.51 23.54 -16.65
C GLY A 84 -32.49 22.44 -16.24
N PRO A 85 -31.97 21.65 -17.19
CA PRO A 85 -31.01 20.60 -16.89
C PRO A 85 -29.61 21.20 -16.75
N GLY A 86 -29.03 21.13 -15.57
CA GLY A 86 -27.66 21.61 -15.34
C GLY A 86 -27.40 22.12 -13.92
N GLY A 87 -27.59 21.26 -12.93
CA GLY A 87 -27.20 21.54 -11.55
C GLY A 87 -25.88 20.89 -11.21
N SER A 88 -24.76 21.57 -11.46
CA SER A 88 -23.50 21.27 -10.78
C SER A 88 -23.69 21.57 -9.30
N SER A 89 -24.02 20.55 -8.51
CA SER A 89 -24.01 20.63 -7.06
C SER A 89 -22.58 20.90 -6.60
N THR A 90 -22.26 22.15 -6.28
CA THR A 90 -21.19 22.49 -5.35
C THR A 90 -21.62 22.02 -3.97
N ALA A 91 -21.56 20.71 -3.74
CA ALA A 91 -21.68 20.14 -2.41
C ALA A 91 -20.59 20.79 -1.54
N GLN A 92 -21.01 21.53 -0.51
CA GLN A 92 -20.08 21.99 0.52
C GLN A 92 -19.26 20.78 0.99
N PRO A 93 -17.92 20.91 1.07
CA PRO A 93 -17.09 19.82 1.53
C PRO A 93 -17.57 19.38 2.92
N PRO A 94 -17.66 18.06 3.18
CA PRO A 94 -18.03 17.58 4.49
C PRO A 94 -17.02 18.11 5.51
N ALA A 95 -17.52 18.73 6.59
CA ALA A 95 -16.66 19.21 7.66
C ALA A 95 -16.09 18.01 8.42
N SER A 96 -14.76 17.91 8.43
CA SER A 96 -14.00 16.82 9.05
C SER A 96 -12.79 17.32 9.87
N PRO A 97 -12.95 18.31 10.78
CA PRO A 97 -11.84 18.76 11.60
C PRO A 97 -11.31 17.64 12.51
N GLN A 98 -10.01 17.54 12.74
CA GLN A 98 -9.43 16.49 13.58
C GLN A 98 -8.88 17.00 14.91
N GLY A 99 -8.92 16.17 15.95
CA GLY A 99 -8.28 16.43 17.25
C GLY A 99 -6.77 16.18 17.25
N GLU A 100 -6.15 16.39 18.41
CA GLU A 100 -4.73 16.09 18.65
C GLU A 100 -4.47 14.58 18.88
N VAL A 101 -3.20 14.18 18.88
CA VAL A 101 -2.82 12.81 19.27
C VAL A 101 -3.19 12.60 20.74
N SER A 102 -3.92 11.52 21.02
CA SER A 102 -4.36 11.17 22.38
C SER A 102 -4.33 9.66 22.58
N GLY A 103 -4.07 9.21 23.82
CA GLY A 103 -4.29 7.81 24.19
C GLY A 103 -5.77 7.43 24.13
N LEU A 104 -6.07 6.15 24.31
CA LEU A 104 -7.46 5.69 24.43
C LEU A 104 -8.07 6.18 25.74
N TYR A 105 -9.25 6.80 25.65
CA TYR A 105 -9.96 7.32 26.81
C TYR A 105 -10.65 6.19 27.57
N GLY A 106 -10.40 6.10 28.89
CA GLY A 106 -11.05 5.13 29.77
C GLY A 106 -10.31 3.80 29.96
N GLU A 107 -9.08 3.64 29.45
CA GLU A 107 -8.21 2.50 29.77
C GLU A 107 -7.18 2.84 30.85
N ASP A 108 -6.98 1.92 31.81
CA ASP A 108 -5.84 1.95 32.72
C ASP A 108 -4.56 1.59 31.93
N GLN A 109 -3.50 2.40 32.05
CA GLN A 109 -2.27 2.24 31.25
C GLN A 109 -1.53 0.89 31.45
N GLU A 110 -1.95 0.08 32.42
CA GLU A 110 -1.36 -1.21 32.78
C GLU A 110 -1.90 -2.41 31.97
N ALA A 111 -2.98 -2.24 31.19
CA ALA A 111 -3.54 -3.31 30.34
C ALA A 111 -2.94 -3.36 28.91
N ARG A 112 -1.71 -2.86 28.72
CA ARG A 112 -1.02 -2.87 27.42
C ARG A 112 -0.54 -4.26 27.05
N GLY A 113 -1.44 -5.06 26.46
CA GLY A 113 -1.07 -6.26 25.72
C GLY A 113 -0.27 -5.89 24.46
N ALA A 114 0.69 -6.72 24.07
CA ALA A 114 1.46 -6.54 22.83
C ALA A 114 0.52 -6.34 21.63
N ALA A 115 0.85 -5.38 20.76
CA ALA A 115 0.09 -5.08 19.54
C ALA A 115 -0.21 -6.37 18.76
N VAL A 116 -1.45 -6.83 18.86
CA VAL A 116 -1.89 -8.04 18.17
C VAL A 116 -1.92 -7.69 16.69
N PRO A 117 -1.22 -8.45 15.83
CA PRO A 117 -1.29 -8.23 14.39
C PRO A 117 -2.74 -8.17 13.92
N VAL A 118 -3.13 -7.13 13.18
CA VAL A 118 -4.52 -6.92 12.74
C VAL A 118 -4.71 -7.36 11.29
N THR A 119 -5.74 -8.16 11.01
CA THR A 119 -6.07 -8.57 9.63
C THR A 119 -6.92 -7.52 8.92
N ARG A 120 -6.91 -7.53 7.58
CA ARG A 120 -7.80 -6.66 6.76
C ARG A 120 -9.27 -6.84 7.10
N ALA A 121 -9.69 -8.08 7.33
CA ALA A 121 -11.07 -8.40 7.71
C ALA A 121 -11.43 -7.74 9.05
N GLN A 122 -10.53 -7.78 10.04
CA GLN A 122 -10.74 -7.09 11.32
C GLN A 122 -10.80 -5.57 11.16
N ILE A 123 -9.94 -4.98 10.31
CA ILE A 123 -9.99 -3.54 10.02
C ILE A 123 -11.36 -3.15 9.44
N ILE A 124 -11.84 -3.89 8.44
CA ILE A 124 -13.14 -3.63 7.80
C ILE A 124 -14.30 -3.89 8.77
N GLN A 125 -14.21 -4.93 9.61
CA GLN A 125 -15.22 -5.22 10.62
C GLN A 125 -15.33 -4.10 11.65
N ARG A 126 -14.19 -3.61 12.16
CA ARG A 126 -14.14 -2.46 13.08
C ARG A 126 -14.73 -1.20 12.43
N ALA A 127 -14.32 -0.89 11.20
CA ALA A 127 -14.88 0.22 10.42
C ALA A 127 -16.40 0.11 10.24
N GLN A 128 -16.89 -1.08 9.87
CA GLN A 128 -18.33 -1.34 9.70
C GLN A 128 -19.09 -1.22 11.03
N SER A 129 -18.48 -1.59 12.16
CA SER A 129 -19.12 -1.48 13.47
C SER A 129 -19.49 -0.03 13.83
N TRP A 130 -18.66 0.96 13.51
CA TRP A 130 -18.97 2.37 13.73
C TRP A 130 -20.06 2.87 12.78
N VAL A 131 -20.08 2.37 11.54
CA VAL A 131 -21.16 2.67 10.57
C VAL A 131 -22.50 2.15 11.10
N ASP A 132 -22.54 0.92 11.60
CA ASP A 132 -23.76 0.29 12.10
C ASP A 132 -24.26 0.97 13.39
N GLN A 133 -23.34 1.38 14.26
CA GLN A 133 -23.61 2.16 15.47
C GLN A 133 -23.96 3.62 15.20
N ARG A 134 -23.74 4.11 13.96
CA ARG A 134 -23.92 5.51 13.56
C ARG A 134 -23.18 6.47 14.48
N VAL A 135 -21.90 6.20 14.75
CA VAL A 135 -21.10 6.98 15.71
C VAL A 135 -21.08 8.46 15.28
N PRO A 136 -21.55 9.40 16.12
CA PRO A 136 -21.67 10.80 15.74
C PRO A 136 -20.31 11.46 15.60
N TYR A 137 -20.21 12.47 14.74
CA TYR A 137 -18.99 13.26 14.61
C TYR A 137 -18.79 14.15 15.84
N SER A 138 -17.61 14.11 16.45
CA SER A 138 -17.28 15.03 17.55
C SER A 138 -15.79 15.30 17.67
N MET A 139 -15.46 16.56 17.91
CA MET A 139 -14.10 17.04 18.20
C MET A 139 -13.74 17.04 19.68
N GLY A 140 -14.72 16.82 20.57
CA GLY A 140 -14.52 16.91 22.02
C GLY A 140 -15.00 15.67 22.76
N ARG A 141 -15.27 14.57 22.06
CA ARG A 141 -15.78 13.33 22.63
C ARG A 141 -15.02 12.12 22.10
N TYR A 142 -15.05 11.09 22.92
CA TYR A 142 -14.53 9.77 22.62
C TYR A 142 -15.70 8.79 22.55
N TRP A 143 -15.58 7.76 21.71
CA TRP A 143 -16.55 6.68 21.70
C TRP A 143 -16.29 5.69 22.84
N SER A 144 -17.19 4.73 23.05
CA SER A 144 -17.10 3.76 24.15
C SER A 144 -15.90 2.82 24.06
N ASP A 145 -15.22 2.77 22.90
CA ASP A 145 -13.97 2.06 22.66
C ASP A 145 -12.72 2.95 22.86
N GLY A 146 -12.90 4.17 23.38
CA GLY A 146 -11.83 5.06 23.79
C GLY A 146 -11.23 5.92 22.66
N TYR A 147 -11.66 5.77 21.41
CA TYR A 147 -11.12 6.54 20.28
C TYR A 147 -11.86 7.86 20.05
N ARG A 148 -11.15 8.86 19.51
CA ARG A 148 -11.75 10.14 19.10
C ARG A 148 -12.76 9.96 17.97
N GLN A 149 -13.86 10.70 18.02
CA GLN A 149 -14.97 10.58 17.06
C GLN A 149 -14.82 11.46 15.80
N ASP A 150 -13.62 11.51 15.24
CA ASP A 150 -13.28 12.30 14.04
C ASP A 150 -12.64 11.42 12.93
N CYS A 151 -12.24 12.03 11.82
CA CYS A 151 -11.74 11.32 10.64
C CYS A 151 -10.53 10.40 10.92
N SER A 152 -9.52 10.90 11.61
CA SER A 152 -8.28 10.16 11.91
C SER A 152 -8.39 9.27 13.15
N GLY A 153 -9.24 9.63 14.12
CA GLY A 153 -9.62 8.76 15.24
C GLY A 153 -10.35 7.50 14.77
N PHE A 154 -11.24 7.63 13.78
CA PHE A 154 -11.91 6.49 13.14
C PHE A 154 -10.93 5.51 12.48
N VAL A 155 -9.92 6.01 11.77
CA VAL A 155 -8.89 5.15 11.16
C VAL A 155 -8.01 4.49 12.22
N SER A 156 -7.65 5.24 13.27
CA SER A 156 -6.90 4.70 14.41
C SER A 156 -7.65 3.54 15.07
N MET A 157 -8.96 3.68 15.24
CA MET A 157 -9.86 2.63 15.72
C MET A 157 -9.89 1.45 14.76
N ALA A 158 -10.06 1.69 13.46
CA ALA A 158 -10.12 0.62 12.48
C ALA A 158 -8.81 -0.20 12.44
N TRP A 159 -7.66 0.46 12.52
CA TRP A 159 -6.34 -0.18 12.64
C TRP A 159 -6.07 -0.76 14.03
N GLY A 160 -6.81 -0.36 15.06
CA GLY A 160 -6.64 -0.80 16.43
C GLY A 160 -5.34 -0.31 17.05
N LEU A 161 -5.00 0.96 16.81
CA LEU A 161 -3.82 1.60 17.39
C LEU A 161 -4.05 1.92 18.87
N ASP A 162 -3.00 1.87 19.69
CA ASP A 162 -3.08 2.22 21.13
C ASP A 162 -3.35 3.72 21.42
N SER A 163 -3.61 4.50 20.38
CA SER A 163 -3.85 5.94 20.46
C SER A 163 -4.60 6.44 19.24
N SER A 164 -5.41 7.48 19.43
CA SER A 164 -6.01 8.24 18.35
C SER A 164 -4.96 9.14 17.70
N GLN A 165 -4.62 8.84 16.45
CA GLN A 165 -3.64 9.56 15.64
C GLN A 165 -4.30 10.71 14.84
N THR A 166 -3.48 11.48 14.13
CA THR A 166 -3.91 12.53 13.19
C THR A 166 -3.59 12.12 11.76
N THR A 167 -4.14 12.78 10.74
CA THR A 167 -3.74 12.54 9.35
C THR A 167 -2.25 12.78 9.09
N TRP A 168 -1.58 13.54 9.96
CA TRP A 168 -0.14 13.80 9.89
C TRP A 168 0.73 12.71 10.52
N THR A 169 0.21 11.99 11.52
CA THR A 169 0.94 10.94 12.24
C THR A 169 0.54 9.52 11.84
N LEU A 170 -0.63 9.34 11.20
CA LEU A 170 -1.03 8.05 10.60
C LEU A 170 0.02 7.46 9.63
N PRO A 171 0.74 8.25 8.81
CA PRO A 171 1.83 7.74 7.98
C PRO A 171 2.96 7.04 8.76
N ASP A 172 3.16 7.33 10.06
CA ASP A 172 4.21 6.68 10.86
C ASP A 172 3.88 5.19 11.15
N PHE A 173 2.61 4.82 10.99
CA PHE A 173 2.10 3.45 11.18
C PHE A 173 1.85 2.73 9.84
N ALA A 174 2.24 3.33 8.72
CA ALA A 174 1.85 2.86 7.41
C ALA A 174 2.96 3.05 6.36
N GLU A 175 2.96 2.21 5.33
CA GLU A 175 3.80 2.39 4.15
C GLU A 175 3.00 3.01 3.02
N ARG A 176 3.63 3.87 2.21
CA ARG A 176 3.01 4.46 1.03
C ARG A 176 2.87 3.40 -0.06
N ILE A 177 1.69 3.31 -0.70
CA ILE A 177 1.42 2.36 -1.78
C ILE A 177 0.93 3.05 -3.06
N GLY A 178 0.93 2.32 -4.18
CA GLY A 178 0.33 2.78 -5.43
C GLY A 178 -1.19 2.55 -5.47
N LYS A 179 -1.90 3.28 -6.34
CA LYS A 179 -3.33 3.07 -6.62
C LYS A 179 -3.66 1.60 -6.93
N ASN A 180 -2.81 0.96 -7.72
CA ASN A 180 -3.03 -0.40 -8.20
C ASN A 180 -2.90 -1.45 -7.10
N ASP A 181 -2.26 -1.09 -5.98
CA ASP A 181 -2.01 -2.00 -4.86
C ASP A 181 -3.08 -1.91 -3.79
N LEU A 182 -4.00 -0.93 -3.87
CA LEU A 182 -5.06 -0.69 -2.89
C LEU A 182 -5.91 -1.95 -2.65
N GLN A 183 -6.03 -2.30 -1.38
CA GLN A 183 -6.83 -3.41 -0.86
C GLN A 183 -7.69 -2.93 0.32
N PRO A 184 -8.81 -3.61 0.62
CA PRO A 184 -9.63 -3.27 1.77
C PRO A 184 -8.81 -3.15 3.06
N GLY A 185 -8.99 -2.04 3.80
CA GLY A 185 -8.26 -1.72 5.02
C GLY A 185 -7.06 -0.78 4.85
N ASP A 186 -6.62 -0.55 3.61
CA ASP A 186 -5.71 0.56 3.27
C ASP A 186 -6.46 1.91 3.39
N VAL A 187 -5.73 3.02 3.42
CA VAL A 187 -6.31 4.37 3.57
C VAL A 187 -5.84 5.32 2.49
N LEU A 188 -6.60 6.38 2.24
CA LEU A 188 -6.17 7.53 1.46
C LEU A 188 -6.10 8.75 2.37
N ILE A 189 -4.91 9.34 2.50
CA ILE A 189 -4.64 10.46 3.40
C ILE A 189 -4.42 11.73 2.57
N TYR A 190 -5.11 12.81 2.95
CA TYR A 190 -4.86 14.17 2.46
C TYR A 190 -4.51 15.10 3.62
N ASN A 191 -3.33 15.71 3.54
CA ASN A 191 -2.84 16.67 4.52
C ASN A 191 -2.85 18.06 3.90
N ASN A 192 -3.54 19.01 4.54
CA ASN A 192 -3.57 20.40 4.10
C ASN A 192 -2.68 21.27 5.00
N PRO A 193 -1.47 21.67 4.55
CA PRO A 193 -0.56 22.48 5.37
C PRO A 193 -1.15 23.85 5.76
N ALA A 194 -2.04 24.41 4.94
CA ALA A 194 -2.65 25.72 5.20
C ALA A 194 -3.80 25.65 6.23
N ASN A 195 -4.35 24.46 6.48
CA ASN A 195 -5.37 24.23 7.48
C ASN A 195 -5.25 22.79 7.99
N PRO A 196 -4.22 22.49 8.80
CA PRO A 196 -3.86 21.12 9.15
C PRO A 196 -4.94 20.42 9.96
N GLN A 197 -5.72 21.16 10.73
CA GLN A 197 -6.78 20.64 11.58
C GLN A 197 -8.12 20.47 10.85
N ALA A 198 -8.61 21.51 10.18
CA ALA A 198 -9.95 21.50 9.57
C ALA A 198 -9.95 21.23 8.06
N GLY A 199 -8.79 21.28 7.41
CA GLY A 199 -8.64 21.08 5.97
C GLY A 199 -8.03 19.73 5.57
N SER A 200 -7.57 18.92 6.51
CA SER A 200 -7.04 17.57 6.25
C SER A 200 -8.14 16.52 6.40
N HIS A 201 -7.97 15.38 5.73
CA HIS A 201 -8.94 14.29 5.80
C HIS A 201 -8.31 12.94 5.48
N VAL A 202 -8.93 11.87 5.95
CA VAL A 202 -8.54 10.49 5.64
C VAL A 202 -9.79 9.65 5.39
N THR A 203 -9.70 8.75 4.43
CA THR A 203 -10.72 7.73 4.16
C THR A 203 -10.13 6.33 4.24
N LEU A 204 -10.93 5.39 4.71
CA LEU A 204 -10.56 3.97 4.70
C LEU A 204 -11.15 3.30 3.45
N PHE A 205 -10.27 2.68 2.68
CA PHE A 205 -10.61 2.01 1.43
C PHE A 205 -11.29 0.67 1.73
N GLY A 206 -12.53 0.51 1.27
CA GLY A 206 -13.35 -0.68 1.44
C GLY A 206 -13.35 -1.65 0.26
N GLY A 207 -12.77 -1.26 -0.87
CA GLY A 207 -12.80 -2.01 -2.13
C GLY A 207 -13.28 -1.17 -3.31
N TRP A 208 -12.79 -1.49 -4.50
CA TRP A 208 -13.30 -0.92 -5.76
C TRP A 208 -14.75 -1.35 -5.98
N THR A 209 -15.60 -0.44 -6.50
CA THR A 209 -17.01 -0.76 -6.81
C THR A 209 -17.14 -1.70 -8.00
N ASP A 210 -16.16 -1.64 -8.92
CA ASP A 210 -16.12 -2.41 -10.15
C ASP A 210 -14.68 -2.47 -10.71
N SER A 211 -14.52 -3.13 -11.86
CA SER A 211 -13.22 -3.31 -12.52
C SER A 211 -12.64 -2.02 -13.15
N SER A 212 -13.43 -0.96 -13.31
CA SER A 212 -12.93 0.33 -13.84
C SER A 212 -11.99 1.04 -12.87
N ARG A 213 -12.06 0.70 -11.57
CA ARG A 213 -11.26 1.31 -10.49
C ARG A 213 -11.31 2.84 -10.51
N THR A 214 -12.48 3.39 -10.83
CA THR A 214 -12.76 4.83 -10.82
C THR A 214 -13.46 5.28 -9.55
N ARG A 215 -14.13 4.34 -8.85
CA ARG A 215 -14.85 4.58 -7.61
C ARG A 215 -14.63 3.45 -6.62
N TYR A 216 -14.67 3.76 -5.33
CA TYR A 216 -14.45 2.81 -4.25
C TYR A 216 -15.45 3.04 -3.12
N LEU A 217 -15.65 2.01 -2.33
CA LEU A 217 -16.46 2.08 -1.12
C LEU A 217 -15.61 2.68 -0.01
N ALA A 218 -15.83 3.94 0.34
CA ALA A 218 -15.11 4.61 1.41
C ALA A 218 -15.86 4.44 2.74
N TYR A 219 -15.13 4.08 3.79
CA TYR A 219 -15.57 4.25 5.17
C TYR A 219 -14.91 5.50 5.73
N GLU A 220 -15.69 6.39 6.34
CA GLU A 220 -15.16 7.62 6.90
C GLU A 220 -16.04 8.18 8.02
N GLN A 221 -15.41 8.92 8.92
CA GLN A 221 -16.05 9.74 9.94
C GLN A 221 -16.04 11.19 9.46
N THR A 222 -17.21 11.73 9.15
CA THR A 222 -17.40 13.15 8.79
C THR A 222 -18.76 13.61 9.29
N SER A 223 -19.00 14.91 9.45
CA SER A 223 -20.32 15.38 9.93
C SER A 223 -21.48 14.84 9.06
N PRO A 224 -22.58 14.33 9.66
CA PRO A 224 -22.88 14.27 11.10
C PRO A 224 -22.38 13.01 11.84
N GLY A 225 -21.77 12.03 11.17
CA GLY A 225 -21.30 10.79 11.79
C GLY A 225 -20.70 9.79 10.80
N THR A 226 -20.40 8.57 11.28
CA THR A 226 -19.77 7.52 10.46
C THR A 226 -20.66 7.14 9.31
N LYS A 227 -20.07 6.99 8.13
CA LYS A 227 -20.77 6.50 6.95
C LYS A 227 -19.86 5.68 6.05
N LYS A 228 -20.53 4.88 5.23
CA LYS A 228 -19.97 4.11 4.15
C LYS A 228 -20.61 4.57 2.86
N ARG A 229 -19.83 5.03 1.89
CA ARG A 229 -20.38 5.55 0.63
C ARG A 229 -19.47 5.30 -0.56
N ASP A 230 -20.12 5.16 -1.71
CA ASP A 230 -19.46 5.17 -3.01
C ASP A 230 -18.79 6.53 -3.25
N THR A 231 -17.47 6.50 -3.46
CA THR A 231 -16.57 7.65 -3.53
C THR A 231 -15.72 7.60 -4.81
N PRO A 232 -15.62 8.70 -5.59
CA PRO A 232 -14.70 8.77 -6.72
C PRO A 232 -13.24 8.74 -6.24
N TYR A 233 -12.37 8.05 -6.98
CA TYR A 233 -10.95 8.02 -6.67
C TYR A 233 -10.25 9.34 -7.05
N ALA A 234 -9.43 9.94 -6.19
CA ALA A 234 -9.13 9.52 -4.81
C ALA A 234 -10.15 10.04 -3.79
N TYR A 235 -10.72 11.23 -4.05
CA TYR A 235 -11.84 11.81 -3.32
C TYR A 235 -12.51 12.92 -4.17
N TRP A 236 -13.70 13.41 -3.80
CA TRP A 236 -14.41 14.46 -4.56
C TRP A 236 -13.61 15.75 -4.72
N ASN A 237 -12.93 16.16 -3.66
CA ASN A 237 -12.15 17.40 -3.60
C ASN A 237 -10.70 17.07 -3.26
N ASN A 238 -9.76 17.90 -3.73
CA ASN A 238 -8.32 17.71 -3.49
C ASN A 238 -7.79 16.34 -3.94
N SER A 239 -8.45 15.70 -4.92
CA SER A 239 -8.18 14.32 -5.36
C SER A 239 -6.70 14.05 -5.62
N ALA A 240 -5.99 14.98 -6.28
CA ALA A 240 -4.56 14.85 -6.56
C ALA A 240 -3.65 14.86 -5.32
N GLY A 241 -4.14 15.34 -4.18
CA GLY A 241 -3.41 15.40 -2.91
C GLY A 241 -3.61 14.18 -2.01
N TYR A 242 -4.56 13.28 -2.33
CA TYR A 242 -4.75 12.06 -1.56
C TYR A 242 -3.71 11.01 -1.93
N VAL A 243 -3.03 10.49 -0.91
CA VAL A 243 -1.96 9.51 -1.07
C VAL A 243 -2.39 8.19 -0.41
N PRO A 244 -2.30 7.04 -1.11
CA PRO A 244 -2.60 5.73 -0.54
C PRO A 244 -1.54 5.25 0.46
N TYR A 245 -2.00 4.68 1.58
CA TYR A 245 -1.14 4.07 2.60
C TYR A 245 -1.69 2.73 3.07
N ARG A 246 -0.77 1.82 3.43
CA ARG A 246 -1.05 0.49 3.97
C ARG A 246 -0.52 0.39 5.39
N TYR A 247 -1.36 -0.03 6.32
CA TYR A 247 -0.97 -0.26 7.70
C TYR A 247 0.15 -1.31 7.81
N THR A 248 1.23 -0.98 8.51
CA THR A 248 2.40 -1.88 8.66
C THR A 248 2.16 -3.00 9.67
N GLY A 249 1.22 -2.81 10.61
CA GLY A 249 0.81 -3.84 11.58
C GLY A 249 -0.18 -4.89 11.04
N LEU A 250 -0.33 -4.99 9.71
CA LEU A 250 -1.19 -5.97 9.07
C LEU A 250 -0.64 -7.39 9.23
N SER A 251 -1.30 -8.24 10.03
CA SER A 251 -1.10 -9.69 9.91
C SER A 251 -1.66 -10.16 8.58
N GLY A 252 -0.87 -10.98 7.88
CA GLY A 252 -1.19 -11.50 6.56
C GLY A 252 -2.64 -11.99 6.44
N GLY A 253 -3.48 -11.18 5.80
CA GLY A 253 -4.87 -11.51 5.55
C GLY A 253 -5.01 -12.49 4.39
N SER A 254 -5.40 -13.72 4.72
CA SER A 254 -6.30 -14.59 3.95
C SER A 254 -6.88 -15.61 4.93
N SER A 255 -8.19 -15.54 5.20
CA SER A 255 -8.93 -16.33 6.19
C SER A 255 -9.06 -17.81 5.78
N ASP A 256 -8.70 -18.75 6.67
CA ASP A 256 -9.54 -19.87 7.15
C ASP A 256 -8.75 -20.84 8.06
N GLY A 257 -9.34 -21.17 9.22
CA GLY A 257 -9.16 -22.46 9.91
C GLY A 257 -7.88 -22.72 10.73
N GLY A 258 -7.92 -22.37 12.03
CA GLY A 258 -7.43 -23.21 13.14
C GLY A 258 -6.05 -23.88 13.05
N THR A 259 -5.01 -23.12 13.34
CA THR A 259 -3.81 -23.41 14.15
C THR A 259 -2.98 -22.13 14.08
N SER A 260 -2.17 -21.83 15.11
CA SER A 260 -1.34 -20.60 15.17
C SER A 260 -0.87 -20.26 13.76
N ALA A 261 -1.20 -19.07 13.23
CA ALA A 261 -1.07 -18.81 11.79
C ALA A 261 0.34 -19.11 11.27
N ASP A 262 1.34 -19.05 12.15
CA ASP A 262 2.75 -19.28 11.88
C ASP A 262 3.20 -20.73 12.07
N ALA A 263 2.36 -21.57 12.68
CA ALA A 263 2.58 -23.01 12.77
C ALA A 263 2.47 -23.65 11.38
N PHE A 264 3.32 -24.65 11.15
CA PHE A 264 3.30 -25.41 9.91
C PHE A 264 1.95 -26.14 9.77
N PRO A 265 1.20 -25.91 8.69
CA PRO A 265 -0.19 -26.37 8.57
C PRO A 265 -0.33 -27.86 8.19
N GLY A 266 0.80 -28.56 8.07
CA GLY A 266 0.87 -29.95 7.59
C GLY A 266 1.32 -30.03 6.14
N ALA A 267 2.08 -31.07 5.81
CA ALA A 267 2.59 -31.29 4.46
C ALA A 267 1.46 -31.59 3.46
N ASP A 268 0.32 -32.12 3.94
CA ASP A 268 -0.88 -32.39 3.16
C ASP A 268 -1.53 -31.14 2.55
N LYS A 269 -1.16 -29.94 3.03
CA LYS A 269 -1.63 -28.66 2.47
C LYS A 269 -0.89 -28.24 1.21
N PHE A 270 0.16 -28.96 0.82
CA PHE A 270 1.01 -28.63 -0.31
C PHE A 270 1.18 -29.86 -1.22
N GLY A 271 1.48 -29.61 -2.50
CA GLY A 271 1.61 -30.66 -3.50
C GLY A 271 0.41 -30.80 -4.45
N PRO A 272 0.49 -31.72 -5.42
CA PRO A 272 -0.50 -31.85 -6.49
C PRO A 272 -1.93 -31.97 -5.97
N GLY A 273 -2.83 -31.14 -6.50
CA GLY A 273 -4.25 -31.13 -6.15
C GLY A 273 -4.61 -30.27 -4.93
N ALA A 274 -3.63 -29.73 -4.19
CA ALA A 274 -3.91 -28.81 -3.09
C ALA A 274 -4.53 -27.50 -3.60
N ASN A 275 -5.62 -27.07 -2.97
CA ASN A 275 -6.28 -25.80 -3.22
C ASN A 275 -6.72 -25.18 -1.90
N ASN A 276 -5.91 -24.29 -1.32
CA ASN A 276 -6.16 -23.73 0.00
C ASN A 276 -5.38 -22.41 0.22
N ALA A 277 -5.68 -21.72 1.32
CA ALA A 277 -5.05 -20.44 1.67
C ALA A 277 -3.55 -20.57 1.98
N TYR A 278 -3.07 -21.73 2.45
CA TYR A 278 -1.65 -21.95 2.77
C TYR A 278 -0.78 -21.97 1.53
N VAL A 279 -1.25 -22.50 0.40
CA VAL A 279 -0.56 -22.41 -0.90
C VAL A 279 -0.38 -20.95 -1.31
N THR A 280 -1.45 -20.15 -1.22
CA THR A 280 -1.36 -18.71 -1.56
C THR A 280 -0.36 -18.00 -0.65
N ARG A 281 -0.40 -18.32 0.65
CA ARG A 281 0.50 -17.73 1.64
C ARG A 281 1.95 -18.11 1.40
N LEU A 282 2.23 -19.39 1.16
CA LEU A 282 3.56 -19.88 0.78
C LEU A 282 4.08 -19.11 -0.43
N GLY A 283 3.28 -19.03 -1.49
CA GLY A 283 3.67 -18.34 -2.71
C GLY A 283 3.98 -16.86 -2.47
N ARG A 284 3.18 -16.15 -1.66
CA ARG A 284 3.46 -14.76 -1.28
C ARG A 284 4.78 -14.60 -0.51
N MET A 285 5.05 -15.48 0.45
CA MET A 285 6.32 -15.47 1.19
C MET A 285 7.49 -15.72 0.23
N LEU A 286 7.37 -16.70 -0.67
CA LEU A 286 8.40 -16.98 -1.67
C LEU A 286 8.65 -15.79 -2.62
N VAL A 287 7.59 -15.09 -3.05
CA VAL A 287 7.71 -13.86 -3.85
C VAL A 287 8.50 -12.78 -3.09
N GLN A 288 8.21 -12.57 -1.81
CA GLN A 288 8.95 -11.62 -0.96
C GLN A 288 10.44 -12.02 -0.84
N ARG A 289 10.73 -13.32 -0.87
CA ARG A 289 12.08 -13.86 -0.90
C ARG A 289 12.70 -13.91 -2.30
N GLY A 290 12.20 -13.17 -3.30
CA GLY A 290 12.78 -13.14 -4.66
C GLY A 290 12.23 -14.20 -5.64
N GLY A 291 11.19 -14.93 -5.25
CA GLY A 291 10.55 -15.98 -6.05
C GLY A 291 9.55 -15.49 -7.10
N ALA A 292 9.37 -14.17 -7.26
CA ALA A 292 8.40 -13.57 -8.19
C ALA A 292 8.47 -14.16 -9.61
N ARG A 293 9.69 -14.41 -10.10
CA ARG A 293 9.96 -14.94 -11.46
C ARG A 293 9.33 -16.30 -11.76
N PHE A 294 8.92 -17.06 -10.73
CA PHE A 294 8.30 -18.37 -10.92
C PHE A 294 6.80 -18.28 -11.20
N TYR A 295 6.17 -17.12 -10.93
CA TYR A 295 4.73 -16.91 -11.06
C TYR A 295 4.40 -15.99 -12.24
N SER A 296 3.60 -16.47 -13.20
CA SER A 296 3.15 -15.67 -14.35
C SER A 296 2.01 -14.70 -14.00
N GLU A 297 1.11 -15.10 -13.11
CA GLU A 297 -0.07 -14.32 -12.68
C GLU A 297 0.01 -13.94 -11.18
N GLY A 298 1.07 -14.36 -10.50
CA GLY A 298 1.22 -14.25 -9.05
C GLY A 298 0.76 -15.52 -8.30
N PRO A 299 1.01 -15.58 -6.98
CA PRO A 299 0.67 -16.73 -6.16
C PRO A 299 -0.85 -16.84 -5.95
N GLY A 300 -1.39 -18.04 -6.15
CA GLY A 300 -2.81 -18.36 -6.03
C GLY A 300 -3.09 -19.52 -5.06
N PRO A 301 -4.36 -19.90 -4.85
CA PRO A 301 -4.72 -20.93 -3.88
C PRO A 301 -4.47 -22.35 -4.37
N ARG A 302 -4.36 -22.55 -5.68
CA ARG A 302 -4.10 -23.86 -6.30
C ARG A 302 -2.61 -24.09 -6.43
N TRP A 303 -2.13 -25.19 -5.86
CA TRP A 303 -0.74 -25.61 -5.97
C TRP A 303 -0.39 -25.93 -7.42
N GLY A 304 0.70 -25.36 -7.89
CA GLY A 304 1.21 -25.59 -9.24
C GLY A 304 2.73 -25.73 -9.31
N GLU A 305 3.19 -25.85 -10.56
CA GLU A 305 4.61 -25.90 -10.92
C GLU A 305 5.39 -24.66 -10.46
N ALA A 306 4.72 -23.51 -10.43
CA ALA A 306 5.28 -22.26 -9.93
C ALA A 306 5.64 -22.35 -8.44
N ASP A 307 4.71 -22.84 -7.60
CA ASP A 307 4.92 -22.99 -6.16
C ASP A 307 6.05 -23.97 -5.85
N ARG A 308 6.07 -25.12 -6.54
CA ARG A 308 7.12 -26.14 -6.35
C ARG A 308 8.51 -25.58 -6.68
N ARG A 309 8.66 -24.94 -7.85
CA ARG A 309 9.96 -24.39 -8.30
C ARG A 309 10.43 -23.24 -7.42
N ALA A 310 9.51 -22.36 -7.00
CA ALA A 310 9.83 -21.28 -6.08
C ALA A 310 10.27 -21.82 -4.71
N THR A 311 9.57 -22.83 -4.19
CA THR A 311 9.92 -23.50 -2.93
C THR A 311 11.28 -24.17 -3.01
N GLN A 312 11.54 -24.90 -4.10
CA GLN A 312 12.82 -25.57 -4.33
C GLN A 312 13.96 -24.55 -4.41
N ALA A 313 13.77 -23.45 -5.13
CA ALA A 313 14.76 -22.39 -5.24
C ALA A 313 15.08 -21.78 -3.86
N PHE A 314 14.07 -21.59 -3.01
CA PHE A 314 14.25 -21.12 -1.64
C PHE A 314 15.03 -22.12 -0.79
N GLN A 315 14.69 -23.42 -0.84
CA GLN A 315 15.40 -24.47 -0.10
C GLN A 315 16.87 -24.56 -0.55
N LEU A 316 17.12 -24.52 -1.86
CA LEU A 316 18.47 -24.54 -2.42
C LEU A 316 19.29 -23.31 -1.98
N ALA A 317 18.67 -22.13 -1.88
CA ALA A 317 19.31 -20.91 -1.38
C ALA A 317 19.76 -21.03 0.08
N GLN A 318 19.09 -21.86 0.88
CA GLN A 318 19.53 -22.17 2.26
C GLN A 318 20.76 -23.09 2.30
N GLY A 319 21.15 -23.67 1.17
CA GLY A 319 22.18 -24.70 1.10
C GLY A 319 21.65 -26.12 1.28
N TRP A 320 20.33 -26.32 1.40
CA TRP A 320 19.71 -27.63 1.55
C TRP A 320 19.79 -28.43 0.24
N ARG A 321 19.89 -29.76 0.32
CA ARG A 321 20.11 -30.65 -0.84
C ARG A 321 19.35 -31.96 -0.69
N GLY A 322 19.18 -32.68 -1.80
CA GLY A 322 18.49 -33.98 -1.79
C GLY A 322 17.04 -33.85 -1.33
N ALA A 323 16.61 -34.71 -0.40
CA ALA A 323 15.23 -34.73 0.10
C ALA A 323 14.80 -33.46 0.83
N GLU A 324 15.74 -32.60 1.27
CA GLU A 324 15.45 -31.34 1.96
C GLU A 324 15.19 -30.17 0.99
N ALA A 325 15.47 -30.36 -0.31
CA ALA A 325 15.25 -29.40 -1.39
C ALA A 325 14.41 -30.03 -2.53
N ASP A 326 13.35 -30.71 -2.13
CA ASP A 326 12.41 -31.44 -3.00
C ASP A 326 11.33 -30.53 -3.63
N GLY A 327 11.26 -29.26 -3.23
CA GLY A 327 10.26 -28.30 -3.67
C GLY A 327 8.92 -28.40 -2.96
N ILE A 328 8.80 -29.21 -1.90
CA ILE A 328 7.63 -29.27 -1.03
C ILE A 328 7.99 -28.63 0.31
N PRO A 329 7.22 -27.66 0.82
CA PRO A 329 7.55 -27.03 2.09
C PRO A 329 7.30 -27.99 3.25
N GLY A 330 8.36 -28.31 3.99
CA GLY A 330 8.29 -28.95 5.29
C GLY A 330 8.18 -27.94 6.43
N LYS A 331 8.23 -28.44 7.67
CA LYS A 331 8.22 -27.62 8.90
C LYS A 331 9.32 -26.55 8.87
N ASP A 332 10.52 -26.92 8.45
CA ASP A 332 11.67 -26.03 8.44
C ASP A 332 11.57 -24.97 7.34
N THR A 333 11.16 -25.36 6.11
CA THR A 333 10.89 -24.42 5.01
C THR A 333 9.87 -23.37 5.43
N TRP A 334 8.77 -23.82 6.04
CA TRP A 334 7.70 -22.95 6.52
C TRP A 334 8.17 -22.03 7.64
N ALA A 335 8.88 -22.56 8.64
CA ALA A 335 9.43 -21.77 9.74
C ALA A 335 10.41 -20.70 9.24
N TYR A 336 11.24 -21.00 8.25
CA TYR A 336 12.17 -20.02 7.67
C TYR A 336 11.43 -18.91 6.91
N LEU A 337 10.38 -19.25 6.16
CA LEU A 337 9.59 -18.27 5.41
C LEU A 337 8.77 -17.38 6.35
N VAL A 338 8.09 -17.97 7.32
CA VAL A 338 7.24 -17.25 8.29
C VAL A 338 8.07 -16.33 9.19
N ASN A 339 9.24 -16.78 9.66
CA ASN A 339 10.09 -15.98 10.54
C ASN A 339 11.10 -15.10 9.78
N GLY A 340 11.05 -15.04 8.44
CA GLY A 340 12.00 -14.26 7.63
C GLY A 340 13.47 -14.70 7.78
N LYS A 341 13.73 -15.97 8.11
CA LYS A 341 15.08 -16.49 8.39
C LYS A 341 15.76 -17.07 7.15
N GLY A 342 17.08 -16.99 7.07
CA GLY A 342 17.85 -17.59 5.98
C GLY A 342 17.87 -16.72 4.71
N ARG A 343 18.50 -17.23 3.65
CA ARG A 343 18.86 -16.47 2.46
C ARG A 343 17.67 -16.28 1.52
N ASP A 344 17.66 -15.18 0.79
CA ASP A 344 16.67 -14.93 -0.26
C ASP A 344 17.03 -15.72 -1.52
N ILE A 345 16.05 -15.90 -2.40
CA ILE A 345 16.21 -16.48 -3.73
C ILE A 345 16.91 -15.43 -4.59
N ASP A 346 18.23 -15.52 -4.71
CA ASP A 346 19.01 -14.58 -5.50
C ASP A 346 18.52 -14.52 -6.96
N ALA A 347 18.52 -13.32 -7.54
CA ALA A 347 18.32 -13.12 -8.99
C ALA A 347 19.38 -13.88 -9.83
N ALA A 348 20.51 -14.23 -9.22
CA ALA A 348 21.58 -15.07 -9.77
C ALA A 348 21.65 -16.49 -9.16
N GLY A 349 20.63 -16.91 -8.40
CA GLY A 349 20.63 -18.13 -7.59
C GLY A 349 20.20 -19.40 -8.33
N VAL A 350 20.98 -19.81 -9.32
CA VAL A 350 21.37 -21.22 -9.41
C VAL A 350 22.74 -21.25 -8.75
N PRO A 351 22.96 -21.98 -7.64
CA PRO A 351 24.34 -22.34 -7.30
C PRO A 351 24.84 -23.13 -8.50
N SER A 352 25.93 -22.67 -9.11
CA SER A 352 26.61 -23.40 -10.18
C SER A 352 26.64 -24.89 -9.87
N PRO A 353 26.43 -25.78 -10.85
CA PRO A 353 26.73 -27.19 -10.66
C PRO A 353 28.15 -27.31 -10.09
N PRO A 354 28.43 -28.27 -9.18
CA PRO A 354 29.78 -28.45 -8.67
C PRO A 354 30.75 -28.58 -9.85
N PRO A 355 31.98 -28.06 -9.75
CA PRO A 355 32.96 -28.21 -10.82
C PRO A 355 33.11 -29.71 -11.11
N PRO A 356 33.15 -30.14 -12.40
CA PRO A 356 33.51 -31.50 -12.70
C PRO A 356 34.91 -31.79 -12.11
N PRO A 357 35.21 -33.06 -11.78
CA PRO A 357 36.51 -33.43 -11.23
C PRO A 357 37.66 -32.86 -12.07
N PRO A 358 38.80 -32.52 -11.46
CA PRO A 358 39.86 -31.79 -12.14
C PRO A 358 40.35 -32.58 -13.35
N GLY A 359 39.97 -32.11 -14.53
CA GLY A 359 40.25 -32.77 -15.79
C GLY A 359 39.06 -32.78 -16.73
N THR A 360 38.71 -31.62 -17.30
CA THR A 360 38.45 -31.43 -18.75
C THR A 360 38.02 -29.99 -19.00
N ALA A 361 38.76 -29.30 -19.87
CA ALA A 361 38.58 -27.89 -20.19
C ALA A 361 37.48 -27.67 -21.25
N THR A 362 36.91 -26.46 -21.24
CA THR A 362 36.37 -25.65 -22.37
C THR A 362 35.21 -26.16 -23.23
N GLY A 363 34.18 -25.31 -23.42
CA GLY A 363 33.33 -25.37 -24.62
C GLY A 363 32.03 -24.58 -24.54
N THR A 364 31.79 -23.71 -25.54
CA THR A 364 30.45 -23.33 -26.02
C THR A 364 29.54 -24.57 -26.02
N PRO A 365 28.29 -24.53 -25.51
CA PRO A 365 27.40 -25.68 -25.52
C PRO A 365 27.31 -26.28 -26.93
N ALA A 366 27.35 -27.61 -27.03
CA ALA A 366 27.19 -28.27 -28.32
C ALA A 366 25.83 -27.92 -28.93
N TYR A 367 25.80 -27.64 -30.23
CA TYR A 367 24.57 -27.31 -30.92
C TYR A 367 23.61 -28.52 -30.91
N PRO A 368 22.37 -28.37 -30.40
CA PRO A 368 21.48 -29.49 -30.12
C PRO A 368 20.73 -30.05 -31.34
N GLY A 369 21.06 -29.59 -32.55
CA GLY A 369 20.36 -29.97 -33.78
C GLY A 369 19.30 -28.93 -34.19
N ARG A 370 18.96 -28.89 -35.48
CA ARG A 370 17.97 -27.92 -36.02
C ARG A 370 16.55 -28.29 -35.60
N GLU A 371 16.29 -29.57 -35.44
CA GLU A 371 15.05 -30.17 -34.96
C GLU A 371 14.66 -29.73 -33.54
N ALA A 372 15.63 -29.30 -32.73
CA ALA A 372 15.35 -28.75 -31.40
C ALA A 372 14.63 -27.39 -31.46
N PHE A 373 14.59 -26.74 -32.63
CA PHE A 373 14.06 -25.39 -32.80
C PHE A 373 12.99 -25.37 -33.91
N GLY A 374 11.90 -24.66 -33.67
CA GLY A 374 10.82 -24.50 -34.63
C GLY A 374 9.43 -24.78 -34.04
N PRO A 375 8.36 -24.55 -34.83
CA PRO A 375 6.99 -24.68 -34.35
C PRO A 375 6.72 -26.02 -33.67
N GLY A 376 6.12 -25.97 -32.49
CA GLY A 376 5.77 -27.16 -31.70
C GLY A 376 6.89 -27.71 -30.81
N GLN A 377 8.11 -27.18 -30.89
CA GLN A 377 9.19 -27.59 -30.00
C GLN A 377 9.01 -27.01 -28.59
N ASP A 378 9.21 -27.85 -27.59
CA ASP A 378 9.14 -27.51 -26.17
C ASP A 378 10.25 -28.27 -25.44
N ASN A 379 11.41 -27.62 -25.27
CA ASN A 379 12.61 -28.27 -24.73
C ASN A 379 13.58 -27.24 -24.12
N ASP A 380 14.57 -27.75 -23.37
CA ASP A 380 15.56 -26.90 -22.69
C ASP A 380 16.45 -26.11 -23.66
N SER A 381 16.68 -26.59 -24.88
CA SER A 381 17.51 -25.91 -25.86
C SER A 381 16.86 -24.61 -26.35
N VAL A 382 15.54 -24.58 -26.54
CA VAL A 382 14.79 -23.35 -26.86
C VAL A 382 14.90 -22.34 -25.71
N ARG A 383 14.72 -22.79 -24.47
CA ARG A 383 14.86 -21.93 -23.29
C ARG A 383 16.26 -21.32 -23.22
N GLN A 384 17.30 -22.15 -23.38
CA GLN A 384 18.70 -21.71 -23.36
C GLN A 384 19.00 -20.71 -24.47
N LEU A 385 18.49 -20.95 -25.68
CA LEU A 385 18.60 -20.01 -26.79
C LEU A 385 18.00 -18.65 -26.43
N GLY A 386 16.76 -18.66 -25.93
CA GLY A 386 16.03 -17.44 -25.60
C GLY A 386 16.67 -16.63 -24.48
N GLU A 387 17.14 -17.30 -23.42
CA GLU A 387 17.91 -16.68 -22.33
C GLU A 387 19.20 -16.02 -22.85
N GLN A 388 19.92 -16.71 -23.74
CA GLN A 388 21.17 -16.19 -24.30
C GLN A 388 20.93 -15.02 -25.25
N LEU A 389 19.85 -15.02 -26.03
CA LEU A 389 19.44 -13.87 -26.84
C LEU A 389 19.15 -12.64 -25.98
N VAL A 390 18.40 -12.79 -24.88
CA VAL A 390 18.15 -11.68 -23.93
C VAL A 390 19.47 -11.17 -23.36
N ARG A 391 20.37 -12.06 -22.93
CA ARG A 391 21.67 -11.70 -22.36
C ARG A 391 22.54 -10.91 -23.34
N LYS A 392 22.49 -11.24 -24.62
CA LYS A 392 23.22 -10.55 -25.70
C LYS A 392 22.49 -9.29 -26.20
N GLY A 393 21.34 -8.94 -25.61
CA GLY A 393 20.57 -7.73 -25.95
C GLY A 393 19.53 -7.91 -27.06
N TYR A 394 19.30 -9.13 -27.54
CA TYR A 394 18.40 -9.46 -28.63
C TYR A 394 17.05 -10.01 -28.14
N GLY A 395 16.58 -9.59 -26.96
CA GLY A 395 15.31 -10.04 -26.37
C GLY A 395 14.08 -9.24 -26.80
N GLY A 396 14.21 -8.25 -27.67
CA GLY A 396 13.20 -7.20 -27.90
C GLY A 396 11.83 -7.69 -28.41
N ALA A 397 11.74 -8.86 -29.03
CA ALA A 397 10.47 -9.44 -29.47
C ALA A 397 9.74 -10.24 -28.37
N TYR A 398 10.34 -10.43 -27.18
CA TYR A 398 9.67 -11.10 -26.07
C TYR A 398 8.75 -10.12 -25.33
N GLY A 399 7.46 -10.44 -25.26
CA GLY A 399 6.51 -9.69 -24.42
C GLY A 399 6.53 -10.13 -22.95
N VAL A 400 6.82 -11.41 -22.68
CA VAL A 400 6.82 -12.03 -21.34
C VAL A 400 8.22 -12.51 -20.93
N GLY A 401 9.09 -12.78 -21.91
CA GLY A 401 10.43 -13.35 -21.72
C GLY A 401 10.58 -14.69 -22.46
N PRO A 402 11.82 -15.24 -22.54
CA PRO A 402 12.08 -16.52 -23.18
C PRO A 402 11.52 -17.69 -22.34
N GLY A 403 11.12 -18.76 -23.01
CA GLY A 403 10.61 -19.98 -22.38
C GLY A 403 11.02 -21.23 -23.14
N PRO A 404 10.72 -22.44 -22.64
CA PRO A 404 11.11 -23.70 -23.30
C PRO A 404 10.31 -24.01 -24.56
N ARG A 405 9.15 -23.37 -24.76
CA ARG A 405 8.34 -23.52 -25.95
C ARG A 405 8.74 -22.53 -27.03
N TRP A 406 9.06 -23.03 -28.20
CA TRP A 406 9.42 -22.22 -29.35
C TRP A 406 8.23 -21.35 -29.79
N SER A 407 8.50 -20.08 -30.03
CA SER A 407 7.52 -19.09 -30.45
C SER A 407 8.05 -18.21 -31.58
N GLU A 408 7.15 -17.43 -32.19
CA GLU A 408 7.55 -16.39 -33.15
C GLU A 408 8.43 -15.30 -32.54
N SER A 409 8.39 -15.12 -31.21
CA SER A 409 9.30 -14.21 -30.52
C SER A 409 10.74 -14.75 -30.54
N ASP A 410 10.94 -16.05 -30.35
CA ASP A 410 12.27 -16.68 -30.48
C ASP A 410 12.79 -16.51 -31.91
N ARG A 411 11.97 -16.83 -32.92
CA ARG A 411 12.35 -16.70 -34.34
C ARG A 411 12.78 -15.27 -34.70
N ARG A 412 12.00 -14.27 -34.28
CA ARG A 412 12.32 -12.85 -34.55
C ARG A 412 13.57 -12.36 -33.83
N ASN A 413 13.79 -12.81 -32.60
CA ASN A 413 14.96 -12.46 -31.82
C ASN A 413 16.24 -13.11 -32.40
N VAL A 414 16.14 -14.38 -32.84
CA VAL A 414 17.21 -15.03 -33.60
C VAL A 414 17.49 -14.28 -34.90
N GLN A 415 16.45 -13.91 -35.65
CA GLN A 415 16.60 -13.16 -36.90
C GLN A 415 17.30 -11.81 -36.67
N ALA A 416 16.92 -11.07 -35.62
CA ALA A 416 17.57 -9.82 -35.25
C ALA A 416 19.05 -10.02 -34.88
N PHE A 417 19.37 -11.09 -34.15
CA PHE A 417 20.76 -11.46 -33.86
C PHE A 417 21.54 -11.77 -35.14
N GLN A 418 20.99 -12.60 -36.02
CA GLN A 418 21.61 -12.99 -37.29
C GLN A 418 21.87 -11.77 -38.20
N GLN A 419 20.91 -10.85 -38.29
CA GLN A 419 21.08 -9.57 -39.01
C GLN A 419 22.20 -8.72 -38.40
N ALA A 420 22.27 -8.65 -37.07
CA ALA A 420 23.34 -7.93 -36.38
C ALA A 420 24.73 -8.59 -36.54
N GLN A 421 24.79 -9.88 -36.88
CA GLN A 421 26.02 -10.58 -37.28
C GLN A 421 26.39 -10.35 -38.76
N GLY A 422 25.61 -9.56 -39.50
CA GLY A 422 25.86 -9.20 -40.89
C GLY A 422 25.30 -10.18 -41.93
N TRP A 423 24.38 -11.08 -41.54
CA TRP A 423 23.76 -12.04 -42.47
C TRP A 423 22.61 -11.38 -43.25
N THR A 424 22.46 -11.73 -44.53
CA THR A 424 21.49 -11.12 -45.45
C THR A 424 20.37 -12.07 -45.82
N ASP A 425 19.15 -11.53 -45.91
CA ASP A 425 17.90 -12.14 -46.43
C ASP A 425 17.67 -13.61 -46.06
N ALA A 426 18.15 -14.55 -46.89
CA ALA A 426 17.92 -15.99 -46.71
C ALA A 426 18.71 -16.59 -45.52
N ASP A 427 19.83 -15.98 -45.13
CA ASP A 427 20.69 -16.49 -44.06
C ASP A 427 20.26 -15.98 -42.67
N ALA A 428 19.44 -14.93 -42.63
CA ALA A 428 18.79 -14.42 -41.41
C ALA A 428 17.34 -14.91 -41.31
N ASP A 429 17.15 -16.23 -41.45
CA ASP A 429 15.83 -16.89 -41.48
C ASP A 429 15.12 -16.94 -40.10
N GLY A 430 15.84 -16.61 -39.03
CA GLY A 430 15.37 -16.69 -37.66
C GLY A 430 15.41 -18.09 -37.06
N TYR A 431 16.02 -19.06 -37.74
CA TYR A 431 16.23 -20.40 -37.21
C TYR A 431 17.71 -20.59 -36.87
N PRO A 432 18.04 -20.93 -35.62
CA PRO A 432 19.43 -21.09 -35.23
C PRO A 432 20.03 -22.28 -35.98
N GLY A 433 21.19 -22.07 -36.61
CA GLY A 433 22.05 -23.14 -37.11
C GLY A 433 23.30 -23.30 -36.25
N PRO A 434 24.21 -24.23 -36.58
CA PRO A 434 25.45 -24.44 -35.84
C PRO A 434 26.30 -23.17 -35.71
N GLU A 435 26.34 -22.33 -36.74
CA GLU A 435 27.07 -21.05 -36.70
C GLU A 435 26.36 -20.00 -35.84
N THR A 436 25.02 -19.94 -35.87
CA THR A 436 24.23 -19.03 -35.01
C THR A 436 24.48 -19.37 -33.56
N TRP A 437 24.42 -20.67 -33.24
CA TRP A 437 24.66 -21.18 -31.91
C TRP A 437 26.08 -20.89 -31.44
N ARG A 438 27.08 -21.14 -32.29
CA ARG A 438 28.48 -20.88 -31.94
C ARG A 438 28.71 -19.41 -31.58
N ARG A 439 28.21 -18.47 -32.38
CA ARG A 439 28.39 -17.02 -32.15
C ARG A 439 27.56 -16.50 -30.98
N LEU A 440 26.37 -17.05 -30.79
CA LEU A 440 25.48 -16.64 -29.70
C LEU A 440 26.03 -17.07 -28.33
N PHE A 441 26.72 -18.21 -28.28
CA PHE A 441 27.31 -18.78 -27.07
C PHE A 441 28.84 -18.62 -26.95
N SER A 442 29.46 -17.82 -27.83
CA SER A 442 30.85 -17.36 -27.70
C SER A 442 31.01 -16.12 -26.83
#